data_AF-A0A7C6DCY8-F1
#
_entry.id   AF-A0A7C6DCY8-F1
#
_cell.length_a   1.000
_cell.length_b   1.000
_cell.length_c   1.000
_cell.angle_alpha   90.00
_cell.angle_beta   90.00
_cell.angle_gamma   90.00
#
_symmetry.space_group_name_H-M   'P 1'
#
loop_
_entity.id
_entity.type
_entity.pdbx_description
1 polymer ?
#
loop_
_entity_poly.entity_id
_entity_poly.type
_entity_poly.pdbx_seq_one_letter_code
_entity_poly.pdbx_strand_id
1 'polypeptide(L)'
;MGAGIIHVYKASITDIPKEFRKRHFICKSSDDWVTLVDSFFTNLETQYYALRLSEIIDKPVLSFASTDRKSYLQMCEAGRRIAYIYYNAYSVTRRKLQLMLDKLEIDQSELKRLYRLLECEDVLKLTRMLEEFFGIPLIMDKQMYFDRGFKYRKIDY
;
A
#
# COMPACT_ATOMS: atom_id res chain seq x y z
N MET A 1 13.48 -13.24 -2.09
CA MET A 1 12.14 -13.06 -2.73
C MET A 1 11.59 -11.75 -2.23
N GLY A 2 11.00 -10.93 -3.11
CA GLY A 2 10.36 -9.67 -2.70
C GLY A 2 8.91 -9.91 -2.30
N ALA A 3 8.42 -9.20 -1.30
CA ALA A 3 7.01 -9.17 -0.96
C ALA A 3 6.45 -7.81 -1.37
N GLY A 4 5.34 -7.82 -2.11
CA GLY A 4 4.61 -6.62 -2.53
C GLY A 4 3.18 -6.66 -2.02
N ILE A 5 2.62 -5.48 -1.79
CA ILE A 5 1.24 -5.33 -1.37
C ILE A 5 0.66 -4.05 -1.96
N ILE A 6 -0.64 -4.11 -2.29
CA ILE A 6 -1.39 -2.97 -2.83
C ILE A 6 -2.61 -2.77 -1.97
N HIS A 7 -2.83 -1.55 -1.52
CA HIS A 7 -3.98 -1.12 -0.74
C HIS A 7 -4.75 -0.06 -1.51
N VAL A 8 -6.07 -0.19 -1.51
CA VAL A 8 -6.99 0.75 -2.13
C VAL A 8 -7.81 1.42 -1.05
N TYR A 9 -7.73 2.75 -1.00
CA TYR A 9 -8.43 3.57 -0.03
C TYR A 9 -9.89 3.81 -0.43
N LYS A 10 -10.80 3.82 0.55
CA LYS A 10 -12.26 3.94 0.43
C LYS A 10 -12.86 3.04 -0.64
N ALA A 11 -12.36 1.81 -0.73
CA ALA A 11 -12.84 0.82 -1.68
C ALA A 11 -13.61 -0.32 -1.03
N SER A 12 -14.48 -0.94 -1.82
CA SER A 12 -15.09 -2.23 -1.56
C SER A 12 -14.36 -3.31 -2.37
N ILE A 13 -14.41 -4.57 -1.91
CA ILE A 13 -13.82 -5.69 -2.66
C ILE A 13 -14.46 -5.80 -4.06
N THR A 14 -15.74 -5.42 -4.18
CA THR A 14 -16.47 -5.43 -5.45
C THR A 14 -15.99 -4.38 -6.45
N ASP A 15 -15.35 -3.31 -5.98
CA ASP A 15 -14.75 -2.28 -6.85
C ASP A 15 -13.53 -2.82 -7.60
N ILE A 16 -12.88 -3.86 -7.07
CA ILE A 16 -11.66 -4.40 -7.68
C ILE A 16 -12.00 -5.17 -8.96
N PRO A 17 -11.39 -4.85 -10.12
CA PRO A 17 -11.72 -5.51 -11.38
C PRO A 17 -11.44 -7.01 -11.34
N LYS A 18 -12.28 -7.79 -12.02
CA LYS A 18 -12.23 -9.27 -11.99
C LYS A 18 -10.84 -9.83 -12.37
N GLU A 19 -10.13 -9.18 -13.28
CA GLU A 19 -8.76 -9.56 -13.68
C GLU A 19 -7.77 -9.56 -12.51
N PHE A 20 -7.88 -8.60 -11.58
CA PHE A 20 -7.06 -8.55 -10.38
C PHE A 20 -7.51 -9.62 -9.38
N ARG A 21 -8.82 -9.85 -9.22
CA ARG A 21 -9.35 -10.86 -8.29
C ARG A 21 -8.94 -12.31 -8.63
N LYS A 22 -8.68 -12.59 -9.91
CA LYS A 22 -8.23 -13.92 -10.37
C LYS A 22 -6.77 -14.22 -10.03
N ARG A 23 -5.94 -13.18 -9.88
CA ARG A 23 -4.49 -13.31 -9.70
C ARG A 23 -4.07 -13.11 -8.25
N HIS A 24 -4.76 -12.22 -7.54
CA HIS A 24 -4.35 -11.77 -6.22
C HIS A 24 -5.32 -12.31 -5.17
N PHE A 25 -4.79 -12.57 -3.98
CA PHE A 25 -5.63 -12.71 -2.80
C PHE A 25 -6.12 -11.32 -2.38
N ILE A 26 -7.42 -11.14 -2.15
CA ILE A 26 -8.00 -9.83 -1.86
C ILE A 26 -8.78 -9.89 -0.55
N CYS A 27 -8.51 -8.92 0.31
CA CYS A 27 -9.10 -8.87 1.63
C CYS A 27 -9.37 -7.43 2.10
N LYS A 28 -10.26 -7.28 3.08
CA LYS A 28 -10.41 -6.02 3.82
C LYS A 28 -9.35 -5.98 4.92
N SER A 29 -8.47 -4.98 4.92
CA SER A 29 -7.43 -4.80 5.96
C SER A 29 -7.86 -3.91 7.10
N SER A 30 -8.73 -2.93 6.82
CA SER A 30 -9.40 -2.06 7.79
C SER A 30 -10.63 -1.44 7.12
N ASP A 31 -11.38 -0.58 7.82
CA ASP A 31 -12.69 -0.15 7.33
C ASP A 31 -12.66 0.58 5.99
N ASP A 32 -11.62 1.38 5.77
CA ASP A 32 -11.43 2.14 4.54
C ASP A 32 -10.49 1.46 3.53
N TRP A 33 -9.96 0.26 3.81
CA TRP A 33 -8.90 -0.32 2.99
C TRP A 33 -9.22 -1.71 2.48
N VAL A 34 -9.12 -1.86 1.15
CA VAL A 34 -9.07 -3.14 0.46
C VAL A 34 -7.65 -3.42 0.05
N THR A 35 -7.16 -4.62 0.35
CA THR A 35 -5.79 -5.03 0.14
C THR A 35 -5.73 -6.17 -0.87
N LEU A 36 -4.80 -6.05 -1.82
CA LEU A 36 -4.42 -7.09 -2.76
C LEU A 36 -3.04 -7.62 -2.34
N VAL A 37 -2.99 -8.91 -2.05
CA VAL A 37 -1.80 -9.66 -1.66
C VAL A 37 -1.42 -10.62 -2.78
N ASP A 38 -0.15 -10.62 -3.14
CA ASP A 38 0.43 -11.61 -4.04
C ASP A 38 1.78 -12.09 -3.52
N SER A 39 1.91 -13.41 -3.44
CA SER A 39 3.16 -14.09 -3.08
C SER A 39 4.27 -13.94 -4.14
N PHE A 40 3.96 -13.42 -5.33
CA PHE A 40 4.90 -13.31 -6.45
C PHE A 40 5.17 -11.89 -6.94
N PHE A 41 4.62 -10.86 -6.29
CA PHE A 41 4.85 -9.49 -6.73
C PHE A 41 6.35 -9.17 -6.78
N THR A 42 6.87 -8.97 -7.99
CA THR A 42 8.13 -8.24 -8.14
C THR A 42 7.88 -6.76 -7.85
N ASN A 43 8.93 -6.05 -7.40
CA ASN A 43 8.84 -4.61 -7.15
C ASN A 43 8.29 -3.81 -8.35
N LEU A 44 8.58 -4.24 -9.58
CA LEU A 44 8.10 -3.57 -10.80
C LEU A 44 6.62 -3.85 -11.06
N GLU A 45 6.18 -5.08 -10.85
CA GLU A 45 4.79 -5.46 -11.01
C GLU A 45 3.89 -4.72 -10.03
N THR A 46 4.24 -4.71 -8.75
CA THR A 46 3.48 -3.96 -7.73
C THR A 46 3.35 -2.48 -8.13
N GLN A 47 4.42 -1.88 -8.69
CA GLN A 47 4.35 -0.49 -9.14
C GLN A 47 3.36 -0.28 -10.29
N TYR A 48 3.46 -1.12 -11.31
CA TYR A 48 2.62 -1.07 -12.50
C TYR A 48 1.15 -1.35 -12.16
N TYR A 49 0.89 -2.38 -11.36
CA TYR A 49 -0.47 -2.77 -10.99
C TYR A 49 -1.15 -1.71 -10.12
N ALA A 50 -0.45 -1.06 -9.20
CA ALA A 50 -1.03 0.02 -8.41
C ALA A 50 -1.42 1.24 -9.28
N LEU A 51 -0.58 1.62 -10.25
CA LEU A 51 -0.91 2.68 -11.21
C LEU A 51 -2.14 2.32 -12.03
N ARG A 52 -2.14 1.16 -12.68
CA ARG A 52 -3.26 0.68 -13.50
C ARG A 52 -4.53 0.54 -12.67
N LEU A 53 -4.44 0.02 -11.46
CA LEU A 53 -5.59 -0.14 -10.59
C LEU A 53 -6.17 1.23 -10.23
N SER A 54 -5.34 2.20 -9.84
CA SER A 54 -5.78 3.56 -9.51
C SER A 54 -6.44 4.29 -10.69
N GLU A 55 -6.05 3.96 -11.92
CA GLU A 55 -6.68 4.49 -13.14
C GLU A 55 -8.07 3.92 -13.36
N ILE A 56 -8.21 2.60 -13.21
CA ILE A 56 -9.46 1.90 -13.52
C ILE A 56 -10.55 2.20 -12.50
N ILE A 57 -10.20 2.26 -11.21
CA ILE A 57 -11.19 2.40 -10.14
C ILE A 57 -11.35 3.84 -9.66
N ASP A 58 -10.51 4.76 -10.16
CA ASP A 58 -10.46 6.17 -9.77
C ASP A 58 -10.44 6.39 -8.25
N LYS A 59 -9.58 5.62 -7.56
CA LYS A 59 -9.37 5.73 -6.11
C LYS A 59 -7.90 5.87 -5.76
N PRO A 60 -7.60 6.46 -4.58
CA PRO A 60 -6.24 6.49 -4.07
C PRO A 60 -5.75 5.06 -3.77
N VAL A 61 -4.59 4.71 -4.31
CA VAL A 61 -3.95 3.39 -4.16
C VAL A 61 -2.57 3.57 -3.54
N LEU A 62 -2.37 3.00 -2.36
CA LEU A 62 -1.07 2.92 -1.70
C LEU A 62 -0.45 1.56 -2.03
N SER A 63 0.81 1.51 -2.42
CA SER A 63 1.50 0.23 -2.59
C SER A 63 2.90 0.27 -2.03
N PHE A 64 3.29 -0.86 -1.47
CA PHE A 64 4.58 -1.07 -0.86
C PHE A 64 5.19 -2.33 -1.44
N ALA A 65 6.49 -2.31 -1.70
CA ALA A 65 7.22 -3.54 -1.91
C ALA A 65 8.62 -3.42 -1.32
N SER A 66 9.08 -4.54 -0.78
CA SER A 66 10.40 -4.66 -0.17
C SER A 66 11.14 -5.86 -0.72
N THR A 67 12.44 -5.67 -0.91
CA THR A 67 13.44 -6.68 -1.20
C THR A 67 14.61 -6.47 -0.24
N ASP A 68 15.47 -7.48 -0.12
CA ASP A 68 16.68 -7.45 0.72
C ASP A 68 17.60 -6.23 0.47
N ARG A 69 17.45 -5.53 -0.65
CA ARG A 69 18.27 -4.37 -1.05
C ARG A 69 17.52 -3.06 -1.23
N LYS A 70 16.19 -3.12 -1.42
CA LYS A 70 15.38 -1.99 -1.90
C LYS A 70 13.96 -2.12 -1.40
N SER A 71 13.45 -1.04 -0.83
CA SER A 71 12.04 -0.91 -0.51
C SER A 71 11.50 0.34 -1.19
N TYR A 72 10.21 0.38 -1.48
CA TYR A 72 9.55 1.63 -1.82
C TYR A 72 8.11 1.66 -1.26
N LEU A 73 7.62 2.87 -1.08
CA LEU A 73 6.22 3.18 -0.82
C LEU A 73 5.75 4.16 -1.88
N GLN A 74 4.64 3.89 -2.54
CA GLN A 74 4.08 4.82 -3.53
C GLN A 74 2.58 5.01 -3.34
N MET A 75 2.13 6.20 -3.70
CA MET A 75 0.72 6.56 -3.75
C MET A 75 0.34 6.92 -5.18
N CYS A 76 -0.74 6.34 -5.69
CA CYS A 76 -1.27 6.56 -7.02
C CYS A 76 -2.75 6.97 -6.96
N GLU A 77 -3.20 7.76 -7.91
CA GLU A 77 -4.61 8.12 -8.12
C GLU A 77 -4.79 8.48 -9.58
N ALA A 78 -5.91 8.07 -10.20
CA ALA A 78 -6.23 8.36 -11.60
C ALA A 78 -5.08 8.03 -12.56
N GLY A 79 -4.39 6.91 -12.33
CA GLY A 79 -3.26 6.45 -13.15
C GLY A 79 -1.97 7.25 -12.99
N ARG A 80 -1.91 8.17 -12.03
CA ARG A 80 -0.74 9.04 -11.80
C ARG A 80 -0.13 8.77 -10.45
N ARG A 81 1.20 8.89 -10.38
CA ARG A 81 1.93 8.79 -9.12
C ARG A 81 1.92 10.13 -8.39
N ILE A 82 1.30 10.18 -7.22
CA ILE A 82 1.23 11.36 -6.34
C ILE A 82 2.48 11.43 -5.47
N ALA A 83 2.84 10.31 -4.85
CA ALA A 83 4.00 10.20 -3.98
C ALA A 83 4.81 8.94 -4.33
N TYR A 84 6.13 9.06 -4.24
CA TYR A 84 7.06 7.95 -4.40
C TYR A 84 8.19 8.12 -3.40
N ILE A 85 8.32 7.15 -2.52
CA ILE A 85 9.36 7.10 -1.50
C ILE A 85 10.17 5.86 -1.82
N TYR A 86 11.44 6.08 -2.10
CA TYR A 86 12.40 4.99 -2.26
C TYR A 86 13.30 4.99 -1.04
N TYR A 87 13.29 3.89 -0.28
CA TYR A 87 14.11 3.81 0.93
C TYR A 87 15.58 3.76 0.53
N ASN A 88 16.42 4.49 1.27
CA ASN A 88 17.81 4.85 0.94
C ASN A 88 18.01 5.91 -0.16
N ALA A 89 16.95 6.53 -0.69
CA ALA A 89 17.05 7.72 -1.54
C ALA A 89 16.06 8.80 -1.07
N TYR A 90 16.53 9.68 -0.17
CA TYR A 90 15.80 10.81 0.41
C TYR A 90 15.35 11.86 -0.63
N SER A 91 14.34 11.54 -1.45
CA SER A 91 13.90 12.40 -2.57
C SER A 91 12.41 12.76 -2.53
N VAL A 92 11.70 12.45 -1.43
CA VAL A 92 10.30 12.85 -1.32
C VAL A 92 10.18 14.29 -0.82
N THR A 93 9.46 15.11 -1.58
CA THR A 93 9.24 16.51 -1.23
C THR A 93 8.09 16.65 -0.24
N ARG A 94 8.13 17.71 0.57
CA ARG A 94 7.08 18.02 1.56
C ARG A 94 5.71 18.08 0.92
N ARG A 95 5.62 18.70 -0.26
CA ARG A 95 4.40 18.82 -1.05
C ARG A 95 3.80 17.46 -1.42
N LYS A 96 4.63 16.46 -1.77
CA LYS A 96 4.14 15.11 -2.11
C LYS A 96 3.58 14.39 -0.89
N LEU A 97 4.22 14.56 0.28
CA LEU A 97 3.71 13.97 1.53
C LEU A 97 2.41 14.64 1.98
N GLN A 98 2.31 15.97 1.88
CA GLN A 98 1.07 16.70 2.16
C GLN A 98 -0.08 16.19 1.28
N LEU A 99 0.16 16.08 -0.04
CA LEU A 99 -0.84 15.52 -0.96
C LEU A 99 -1.22 14.09 -0.60
N MET A 100 -0.28 13.26 -0.16
CA MET A 100 -0.59 11.90 0.27
C MET A 100 -1.49 11.89 1.52
N LEU A 101 -1.21 12.74 2.51
CA LEU A 101 -2.05 12.88 3.70
C LEU A 101 -3.46 13.38 3.33
N ASP A 102 -3.56 14.39 2.47
CA ASP A 102 -4.85 14.92 1.99
C ASP A 102 -5.70 13.82 1.33
N LYS A 103 -5.08 13.01 0.46
CA LYS A 103 -5.77 11.92 -0.25
C LYS A 103 -6.20 10.78 0.64
N LEU A 104 -5.50 10.58 1.75
CA LEU A 104 -5.84 9.58 2.76
C LEU A 104 -6.71 10.16 3.88
N GLU A 105 -7.11 11.44 3.79
CA GLU A 105 -7.84 12.16 4.83
C GLU A 105 -7.17 12.07 6.22
N ILE A 106 -5.84 11.99 6.22
CA ILE A 106 -5.03 12.04 7.43
C ILE A 106 -4.74 13.51 7.74
N ASP A 107 -4.86 13.90 9.01
CA ASP A 107 -4.61 15.27 9.45
C ASP A 107 -3.19 15.74 9.03
N GLN A 108 -3.13 16.93 8.42
CA GLN A 108 -1.87 17.58 8.04
C GLN A 108 -0.93 17.83 9.21
N SER A 109 -1.44 17.85 10.46
CA SER A 109 -0.62 17.90 11.67
C SER A 109 0.34 16.70 11.79
N GLU A 110 -0.02 15.54 11.21
CA GLU A 110 0.80 14.32 11.19
C GLU A 110 1.97 14.39 10.20
N LEU A 111 2.07 15.43 9.36
CA LEU A 111 3.15 15.59 8.40
C LEU A 111 4.54 15.51 9.03
N LYS A 112 4.72 16.13 10.20
CA LYS A 112 6.00 16.09 10.93
C LYS A 112 6.33 14.67 11.41
N ARG A 113 5.31 13.93 11.87
CA ARG A 113 5.47 12.54 12.31
C ARG A 113 5.86 11.66 11.14
N LEU A 114 5.14 11.74 10.02
CA LEU A 114 5.45 10.99 8.81
C LEU A 114 6.87 11.28 8.30
N TYR A 115 7.29 12.55 8.31
CA TYR A 115 8.66 12.93 7.97
C TYR A 115 9.71 12.21 8.83
N ARG A 116 9.53 12.24 10.16
CA ARG A 116 10.44 11.57 11.10
C ARG A 116 10.47 10.05 10.92
N LEU A 117 9.33 9.44 10.56
CA LEU A 117 9.31 8.02 10.25
C LEU A 117 10.25 7.72 9.08
N LEU A 118 10.19 8.52 8.00
CA LEU A 118 11.00 8.33 6.81
C LEU A 118 12.52 8.58 7.01
N GLU A 119 12.93 9.17 8.14
CA GLU A 119 14.33 9.29 8.56
C GLU A 119 14.89 8.00 9.19
N CYS A 120 14.04 6.99 9.41
CA CYS A 120 14.49 5.72 9.96
C CYS A 120 15.33 4.93 8.94
N GLU A 121 16.56 4.60 9.31
CA GLU A 121 17.47 3.84 8.44
C GLU A 121 17.18 2.32 8.46
N ASP A 122 16.56 1.82 9.53
CA ASP A 122 16.18 0.41 9.64
C ASP A 122 14.85 0.16 8.91
N VAL A 123 14.94 -0.55 7.78
CA VAL A 123 13.81 -0.88 6.90
C VAL A 123 12.71 -1.66 7.63
N LEU A 124 13.06 -2.61 8.51
CA LEU A 124 12.08 -3.43 9.22
C LEU A 124 11.35 -2.59 10.27
N LYS A 125 12.10 -1.77 11.03
CA LYS A 125 11.52 -0.84 12.00
C LYS A 125 10.62 0.17 11.31
N LEU A 126 11.07 0.74 10.20
CA LEU A 126 10.33 1.69 9.38
C LEU A 126 9.03 1.11 8.84
N THR A 127 9.09 -0.10 8.30
CA THR A 127 7.91 -0.81 7.81
C THR A 127 6.86 -0.91 8.92
N ARG A 128 7.25 -1.37 10.12
CA ARG A 128 6.32 -1.46 11.26
C ARG A 128 5.74 -0.12 11.68
N MET A 129 6.55 0.94 11.73
CA MET A 129 6.06 2.27 12.09
C MET A 129 5.08 2.83 11.05
N LEU A 130 5.28 2.50 9.76
CA LEU A 130 4.35 2.88 8.71
C LEU A 130 3.08 2.04 8.71
N GLU A 131 3.16 0.75 9.05
CA GLU A 131 1.99 -0.08 9.29
C GLU A 131 1.11 0.51 10.40
N GLU A 132 1.74 0.95 11.50
CA GLU A 132 1.05 1.64 12.59
C GLU A 132 0.47 3.00 12.16
N PHE A 133 1.25 3.78 11.40
CA PHE A 133 0.83 5.11 10.94
C PHE A 133 -0.39 5.05 10.01
N PHE A 134 -0.41 4.12 9.06
CA PHE A 134 -1.51 3.97 8.11
C PHE A 134 -2.63 3.02 8.59
N GLY A 135 -2.40 2.25 9.66
CA GLY A 135 -3.34 1.26 10.17
C GLY A 135 -3.57 0.07 9.21
N ILE A 136 -2.57 -0.28 8.41
CA ILE A 136 -2.64 -1.36 7.40
C ILE A 136 -1.34 -2.18 7.37
N PRO A 137 -1.39 -3.47 7.04
CA PRO A 137 -0.18 -4.28 6.91
C PRO A 137 0.58 -3.94 5.62
N LEU A 138 1.89 -3.70 5.68
CA LEU A 138 2.74 -3.41 4.52
C LEU A 138 3.55 -4.64 4.10
N ILE A 139 3.72 -5.61 5.00
CA ILE A 139 4.25 -6.93 4.66
C ILE A 139 3.24 -7.98 5.13
N MET A 140 2.66 -8.67 4.16
CA MET A 140 1.69 -9.74 4.41
C MET A 140 1.73 -10.74 3.27
N ASP A 141 1.73 -12.03 3.62
CA ASP A 141 1.40 -13.09 2.68
C ASP A 141 0.00 -13.66 2.99
N LYS A 142 -0.45 -14.59 2.15
CA LYS A 142 -1.76 -15.23 2.29
C LYS A 142 -1.92 -15.95 3.63
N GLN A 143 -0.89 -16.63 4.13
CA GLN A 143 -0.94 -17.38 5.38
C GLN A 143 -1.02 -16.41 6.58
N MET A 144 -0.19 -15.37 6.58
CA MET A 144 -0.20 -14.32 7.59
C MET A 144 -1.56 -13.65 7.76
N TYR A 145 -2.32 -13.49 6.67
CA TYR A 145 -3.69 -12.96 6.74
C TYR A 145 -4.61 -13.88 7.58
N PHE A 146 -4.55 -15.20 7.34
CA PHE A 146 -5.37 -16.15 8.07
C PHE A 146 -4.97 -16.26 9.54
N ASP A 147 -3.66 -16.25 9.81
CA ASP A 147 -3.13 -16.34 11.18
C ASP A 147 -3.49 -15.11 12.03
N ARG A 148 -3.61 -13.93 11.41
CA ARG A 148 -4.00 -12.68 12.08
C ARG A 148 -5.51 -12.56 12.36
N GLY A 149 -6.31 -13.57 12.02
CA GLY A 149 -7.73 -13.62 12.38
C GLY A 149 -8.61 -12.58 11.69
N PHE A 150 -8.17 -12.00 10.57
CA PHE A 150 -9.00 -11.10 9.77
C PHE A 150 -10.21 -11.87 9.23
N LYS A 151 -11.43 -11.38 9.52
CA LYS A 151 -12.68 -12.05 9.14
C LYS A 151 -12.84 -12.08 7.62
N TYR A 152 -12.72 -13.28 7.05
CA TYR A 152 -12.96 -13.53 5.64
C TYR A 152 -14.46 -13.44 5.31
N ARG A 153 -14.81 -12.73 4.22
CA ARG A 153 -15.92 -13.16 3.36
C ARG A 153 -15.30 -13.73 2.09
N LYS A 154 -15.38 -15.05 1.93
CA LYS A 154 -15.27 -15.68 0.62
C LYS A 154 -16.39 -15.09 -0.21
N ILE A 155 -16.03 -14.36 -1.26
CA ILE A 155 -16.98 -14.09 -2.33
C ILE A 155 -16.80 -15.27 -3.27
N ASP A 156 -17.60 -16.32 -3.04
CA ASP A 156 -17.76 -17.39 -4.01
C ASP A 156 -18.37 -16.79 -5.29
N TYR A 157 -17.77 -17.13 -6.44
CA TYR A 157 -18.25 -16.74 -7.77
C TYR A 157 -19.40 -17.63 -8.21
#